data_AF-A0A6P8ZP41-F1
#
_entry.id   AF-A0A6P8ZP41-F1
#
_cell.length_a   1.000
_cell.length_b   1.000
_cell.length_c   1.000
_cell.angle_alpha   90.00
_cell.angle_beta   90.00
_cell.angle_gamma   90.00
#
_symmetry.space_group_name_H-M   'P 1'
#
loop_
_entity.id
_entity.type
_entity.pdbx_description
1 polymer ?
#
loop_
_entity_poly.entity_id
_entity_poly.type
_entity_poly.pdbx_seq_one_letter_code
_entity_poly.pdbx_strand_id
1 'polypeptide(L)'
;MATRSFLLKNERILSHLLRRSQLCNIRPQVVTYSNQQSSKKSDETIDEKPVPFTSSKAANFNSEDNTVNSGRTNKPEFEHIIVKLSIFAFLVYFCILREENDWDLNMSSSLIESVPDMELIMLRNKRKFASDSDPFTETDRLRLEELEKQL
;
A
#
# COMPACT_ATOMS: atom_id res chain seq x y z
N MET A 1 -36.18 -4.06 -15.80
CA MET A 1 -35.20 -4.94 -16.48
C MET A 1 -33.81 -4.27 -16.63
N ALA A 2 -33.32 -3.51 -15.64
CA ALA A 2 -32.03 -2.79 -15.75
C ALA A 2 -30.89 -3.39 -14.89
N THR A 3 -31.22 -4.31 -13.99
CA THR A 3 -30.27 -4.91 -13.04
C THR A 3 -29.37 -5.97 -13.70
N ARG A 4 -29.83 -6.60 -14.79
CA ARG A 4 -29.04 -7.61 -15.53
C ARG A 4 -27.90 -7.00 -16.34
N SER A 5 -28.07 -5.80 -16.90
CA SER A 5 -27.02 -5.13 -17.67
C SER A 5 -25.87 -4.61 -16.80
N PHE A 6 -26.17 -4.25 -15.55
CA PHE A 6 -25.15 -3.78 -14.60
C PHE A 6 -24.28 -4.94 -14.11
N LEU A 7 -24.88 -6.08 -13.80
CA LEU A 7 -24.18 -7.31 -13.45
C LEU A 7 -23.26 -7.81 -14.57
N LEU A 8 -23.72 -7.77 -15.83
CA LEU A 8 -22.93 -8.20 -16.99
C LEU A 8 -21.71 -7.28 -17.29
N LYS A 9 -21.80 -5.98 -16.96
CA LYS A 9 -20.65 -5.07 -17.09
C LYS A 9 -19.58 -5.36 -16.04
N ASN A 10 -19.99 -5.73 -14.83
CA ASN A 10 -19.07 -6.03 -13.74
C ASN A 10 -18.26 -7.31 -14.01
N GLU A 11 -18.90 -8.36 -14.56
CA GLU A 11 -18.24 -9.61 -14.98
C GLU A 11 -17.15 -9.40 -16.06
N ARG A 12 -17.39 -8.48 -17.01
CA ARG A 12 -16.38 -8.14 -18.03
C ARG A 12 -15.18 -7.41 -17.42
N ILE A 13 -15.40 -6.52 -16.47
CA ILE A 13 -14.33 -5.80 -15.77
C ILE A 13 -13.52 -6.77 -14.90
N LEU A 14 -14.20 -7.66 -14.18
CA LEU A 14 -13.57 -8.68 -13.33
C LEU A 14 -12.71 -9.66 -14.12
N SER A 15 -13.19 -10.13 -15.28
CA SER A 15 -12.39 -11.00 -16.16
C SER A 15 -11.20 -10.29 -16.81
N HIS A 16 -11.29 -8.98 -17.09
CA HIS A 16 -10.14 -8.18 -17.54
C HIS A 16 -9.09 -7.97 -16.45
N LEU A 17 -9.51 -7.80 -15.20
CA LEU A 17 -8.61 -7.63 -14.06
C LEU A 17 -7.92 -8.96 -13.67
N LEU A 18 -8.66 -10.07 -13.69
CA LEU A 18 -8.10 -11.41 -13.45
C LEU A 18 -7.16 -11.88 -14.58
N ARG A 19 -7.34 -11.42 -15.83
CA ARG A 19 -6.35 -11.65 -16.90
C ARG A 19 -5.06 -10.84 -16.71
N ARG A 20 -5.12 -9.68 -16.06
CA ARG A 20 -3.93 -8.88 -15.74
C ARG A 20 -3.17 -9.40 -14.51
N SER A 21 -3.84 -10.05 -13.56
CA SER A 21 -3.17 -10.70 -12.42
C SER A 21 -2.41 -11.97 -12.79
N GLN A 22 -2.64 -12.54 -13.97
CA GLN A 22 -1.83 -13.64 -14.52
C GLN A 22 -0.54 -13.15 -15.19
N LEU A 23 -0.34 -11.83 -15.31
CA LEU A 23 0.84 -11.21 -15.94
C LEU A 23 1.80 -10.57 -14.96
N CYS A 24 1.48 -10.51 -13.65
CA CYS A 24 2.52 -10.43 -12.64
C CYS A 24 3.19 -11.80 -12.55
N ASN A 25 4.01 -12.10 -13.56
CA ASN A 25 5.21 -12.88 -13.38
C ASN A 25 6.05 -12.13 -12.34
N ILE A 26 5.70 -12.30 -11.06
CA ILE A 26 6.69 -12.26 -9.99
C ILE A 26 7.65 -13.36 -10.40
N ARG A 27 8.63 -13.03 -11.25
CA ARG A 27 9.78 -13.88 -11.45
C ARG A 27 10.32 -14.01 -10.05
N PRO A 28 10.27 -15.20 -9.40
CA PRO A 28 11.07 -15.37 -8.22
C PRO A 28 12.47 -14.97 -8.65
N GLN A 29 13.04 -14.00 -7.94
CA GLN A 29 14.44 -13.67 -8.12
C GLN A 29 15.16 -14.95 -7.70
N VAL A 30 15.42 -15.83 -8.67
CA VAL A 30 16.21 -17.02 -8.45
C VAL A 30 17.55 -16.46 -8.02
N VAL A 31 17.82 -16.56 -6.72
CA VAL A 31 19.13 -16.32 -6.17
C VAL A 31 20.01 -17.41 -6.78
N THR A 32 20.57 -17.10 -7.95
CA THR A 32 21.64 -17.90 -8.52
C THR A 32 22.80 -17.71 -7.57
N TYR A 33 23.00 -18.71 -6.71
CA TYR A 33 24.27 -18.87 -6.03
C TYR A 33 25.33 -18.94 -7.12
N SER A 34 26.09 -17.86 -7.25
CA SER A 34 27.35 -17.87 -7.96
C SER A 34 28.18 -18.96 -7.29
N ASN A 35 28.31 -20.11 -7.94
CA ASN A 35 29.40 -21.02 -7.64
C ASN A 35 30.66 -20.22 -7.96
N GLN A 36 31.21 -19.54 -6.95
CA GLN A 36 32.57 -19.06 -7.00
C GLN A 36 33.41 -20.29 -7.32
N GLN A 37 33.90 -20.35 -8.55
CA GLN A 37 34.86 -21.36 -8.93
C GLN A 37 35.98 -21.26 -7.91
N SER A 38 36.08 -22.32 -7.08
CA SER A 38 37.21 -22.55 -6.21
C SER A 38 38.47 -22.37 -7.07
N SER A 39 39.19 -21.28 -6.82
CA SER A 39 40.51 -21.06 -7.39
C SER A 39 41.32 -22.32 -7.13
N LYS A 40 41.83 -22.96 -8.20
CA LYS A 40 42.73 -24.12 -8.22
C LYS A 40 43.14 -24.57 -6.81
N LYS A 41 42.46 -25.61 -6.32
CA LYS A 41 42.95 -26.38 -5.18
C LYS A 41 44.30 -26.94 -5.62
N SER A 42 45.37 -26.50 -4.97
CA SER A 42 46.59 -27.28 -4.91
C SER A 42 46.21 -28.70 -4.46
N ASP A 43 46.87 -29.66 -5.06
CA ASP A 43 46.65 -31.10 -4.95
C ASP A 43 46.80 -31.55 -3.49
N GLU A 44 45.73 -31.41 -2.70
CA GLU A 44 45.64 -31.93 -1.34
C GLU A 44 44.47 -32.91 -1.30
N THR A 45 44.86 -34.18 -1.18
CA THR A 45 44.07 -35.36 -0.84
C THR A 45 42.79 -35.01 -0.08
N ILE A 46 41.63 -35.38 -0.63
CA ILE A 46 40.34 -35.27 0.05
C ILE A 46 40.34 -36.29 1.18
N ASP A 47 40.81 -35.89 2.36
CA ASP A 47 40.70 -36.69 3.57
C ASP A 47 39.21 -36.79 3.97
N GLU A 48 38.68 -38.02 4.10
CA GLU A 48 37.32 -38.33 4.59
C GLU A 48 37.12 -38.01 6.09
N LYS A 49 37.93 -37.14 6.67
CA LYS A 49 37.84 -36.75 8.07
C LYS A 49 36.88 -35.56 8.23
N PRO A 50 36.12 -35.49 9.34
CA PRO A 50 35.27 -34.35 9.62
C PRO A 50 36.10 -33.06 9.67
N VAL A 51 35.66 -32.06 8.90
CA VAL A 51 36.35 -30.77 8.80
C VAL A 51 36.34 -30.07 10.16
N PRO A 52 37.49 -29.69 10.72
CA PRO A 52 37.52 -28.99 12.00
C PRO A 52 36.93 -27.58 11.84
N PHE A 53 35.94 -27.24 12.68
CA PHE A 53 35.25 -25.95 12.60
C PHE A 53 36.20 -24.75 12.80
N THR A 54 37.19 -24.88 13.68
CA THR A 54 38.11 -23.80 14.05
C THR A 54 39.18 -23.49 12.98
N SER A 55 39.54 -24.47 12.15
CA SER A 55 40.49 -24.28 11.04
C SER A 55 39.78 -24.02 9.71
N SER A 56 38.46 -24.09 9.68
CA SER A 56 37.68 -23.86 8.47
C SER A 56 37.67 -22.37 8.08
N LYS A 57 37.46 -22.11 6.79
CA LYS A 57 37.32 -20.73 6.26
C LYS A 57 36.13 -19.97 6.88
N ALA A 58 35.17 -20.70 7.47
CA ALA A 58 34.06 -20.13 8.21
C ALA A 58 34.46 -19.55 9.58
N ALA A 59 35.57 -20.00 10.17
CA ALA A 59 36.07 -19.45 11.44
C ALA A 59 36.55 -18.00 11.31
N ASN A 60 37.05 -17.63 10.13
CA ASN A 60 37.48 -16.26 9.82
C ASN A 60 36.34 -15.37 9.29
N PHE A 61 35.10 -15.86 9.28
CA PHE A 61 33.95 -15.10 8.79
C PHE A 61 33.52 -14.07 9.84
N ASN A 62 33.83 -12.80 9.60
CA ASN A 62 33.37 -11.73 10.47
C ASN A 62 31.90 -11.41 10.18
N SER A 63 31.05 -11.52 11.20
CA SER A 63 29.61 -11.22 11.08
C SER A 63 29.34 -9.73 10.90
N GLU A 64 30.32 -8.88 11.24
CA GLU A 64 30.26 -7.45 11.03
C GLU A 64 30.16 -7.12 9.54
N ASP A 65 30.85 -7.85 8.64
CA ASP A 65 30.85 -7.60 7.19
C ASP A 65 29.48 -7.83 6.52
N ASN A 66 28.58 -8.56 7.20
CA ASN A 66 27.22 -8.83 6.75
C ASN A 66 26.18 -7.97 7.46
N THR A 67 26.60 -7.14 8.41
CA THR A 67 25.70 -6.23 9.10
C THR A 67 25.28 -5.13 8.13
N VAL A 68 23.98 -4.82 8.09
CA VAL A 68 23.37 -3.84 7.18
C VAL A 68 24.05 -2.45 7.24
N ASN A 69 24.84 -2.19 8.29
CA ASN A 69 25.56 -0.96 8.56
C ASN A 69 27.08 -1.02 8.38
N SER A 70 27.69 -2.19 8.12
CA SER A 70 29.09 -2.23 7.66
C SER A 70 29.06 -1.79 6.21
N GLY A 71 29.63 -0.62 5.91
CA GLY A 71 29.57 0.03 4.61
C GLY A 71 29.66 -0.99 3.49
N ARG A 72 28.52 -1.26 2.83
CA ARG A 72 28.49 -2.03 1.59
C ARG A 72 29.32 -1.20 0.62
N THR A 73 30.61 -1.50 0.53
CA THR A 73 31.62 -0.75 -0.23
C THR A 73 31.33 -0.69 -1.73
N ASN A 74 30.30 -1.41 -2.18
CA ASN A 74 29.84 -1.51 -3.55
C ASN A 74 28.42 -0.96 -3.74
N LYS A 75 28.00 0.07 -3.01
CA LYS A 75 26.81 0.84 -3.40
C LYS A 75 27.22 2.00 -4.30
N PRO A 76 26.66 2.12 -5.52
CA PRO A 76 26.94 3.27 -6.37
C PRO A 76 26.39 4.53 -5.70
N GLU A 77 27.20 5.59 -5.65
CA GLU A 77 26.86 6.84 -4.97
C GLU A 77 25.55 7.46 -5.48
N PHE A 78 25.22 7.24 -6.76
CA PHE A 78 24.02 7.80 -7.40
C PHE A 78 22.72 7.02 -7.14
N GLU A 79 22.78 5.84 -6.50
CA GLU A 79 21.58 5.00 -6.24
C GLU A 79 20.47 5.81 -5.57
N HIS A 80 20.82 6.52 -4.49
CA HIS A 80 19.84 7.28 -3.71
C HIS A 80 19.33 8.53 -4.44
N ILE A 81 20.16 9.15 -5.29
CA ILE A 81 19.78 10.36 -6.05
C ILE A 81 18.75 9.99 -7.11
N ILE A 82 18.99 8.90 -7.85
CA ILE A 82 18.10 8.44 -8.91
C ILE A 82 16.74 7.99 -8.34
N VAL A 83 16.76 7.29 -7.20
CA VAL A 83 15.51 6.89 -6.50
C VAL A 83 14.75 8.11 -5.99
N LYS A 84 15.43 9.09 -5.40
CA LYS A 84 14.79 10.35 -4.98
C LYS A 84 14.21 11.10 -6.17
N LEU A 85 14.93 11.15 -7.29
CA LEU A 85 14.50 11.84 -8.50
C LEU A 85 13.25 11.19 -9.11
N SER A 86 13.17 9.85 -9.15
CA SER A 86 12.00 9.16 -9.69
C SER A 86 10.76 9.39 -8.83
N ILE A 87 10.89 9.29 -7.50
CA ILE A 87 9.80 9.59 -6.56
C ILE A 87 9.39 11.05 -6.68
N PHE A 88 10.35 11.97 -6.77
CA PHE A 88 10.08 13.40 -6.94
C PHE A 88 9.33 13.69 -8.24
N ALA A 89 9.72 13.09 -9.36
CA ALA A 89 9.01 13.23 -10.63
C ALA A 89 7.57 12.70 -10.55
N PHE A 90 7.35 11.56 -9.86
CA PHE A 90 5.99 11.07 -9.59
C PHE A 90 5.20 12.04 -8.71
N LEU A 91 5.80 12.60 -7.66
CA LEU A 91 5.13 13.58 -6.78
C LEU A 91 4.77 14.86 -7.53
N VAL A 92 5.66 15.39 -8.36
CA VAL A 92 5.35 16.55 -9.21
C VAL A 92 4.18 16.24 -10.15
N TYR A 93 4.16 15.05 -10.75
CA TYR A 93 3.04 14.61 -11.58
C TYR A 93 1.74 14.51 -10.77
N PHE A 94 1.74 13.93 -9.57
CA PHE A 94 0.53 13.74 -8.77
C PHE A 94 0.03 15.00 -8.06
N CYS A 95 0.93 15.86 -7.59
CA CYS A 95 0.57 17.03 -6.78
C CYS A 95 0.37 18.29 -7.61
N ILE A 96 1.02 18.42 -8.77
CA ILE A 96 1.05 19.68 -9.54
C ILE A 96 0.46 19.48 -10.95
N LEU A 97 0.91 18.45 -11.67
CA LEU A 97 0.60 18.31 -13.11
C LEU A 97 -0.71 17.58 -13.39
N ARG A 98 -1.13 16.70 -12.49
CA ARG A 98 -2.48 16.16 -12.46
C ARG A 98 -3.36 17.27 -11.89
N GLU A 99 -4.20 17.83 -12.77
CA GLU A 99 -5.23 18.82 -12.47
C GLU A 99 -5.86 18.53 -11.10
N GLU A 100 -5.95 19.57 -10.25
CA GLU A 100 -6.37 19.53 -8.84
C GLU A 100 -7.34 18.38 -8.57
N ASN A 101 -6.97 17.53 -7.61
CA ASN A 101 -7.74 16.38 -7.20
C ASN A 101 -9.22 16.77 -6.98
N ASP A 102 -10.15 16.32 -7.84
CA ASP A 102 -11.61 16.46 -7.66
C ASP A 102 -12.06 15.99 -6.26
N TRP A 103 -11.29 15.12 -5.61
CA TRP A 103 -11.54 14.68 -4.24
C TRP A 103 -11.25 15.74 -3.19
N ASP A 104 -10.35 16.69 -3.43
CA ASP A 104 -10.07 17.76 -2.47
C ASP A 104 -11.25 18.73 -2.39
N LEU A 105 -11.83 19.09 -3.55
CA LEU A 105 -13.06 19.89 -3.60
C LEU A 105 -14.22 19.18 -2.90
N ASN A 106 -14.37 17.87 -3.14
CA ASN A 106 -15.40 17.07 -2.48
C ASN A 106 -15.17 16.93 -0.96
N MET A 107 -13.93 17.02 -0.46
CA MET A 107 -13.66 16.98 0.98
C MET A 107 -14.03 18.28 1.71
N SER A 108 -14.21 19.38 0.99
CA SER A 108 -14.77 20.62 1.54
C SER A 108 -16.29 20.57 1.76
N SER A 109 -16.99 19.64 1.11
CA SER A 109 -18.42 19.45 1.33
C SER A 109 -18.69 18.85 2.72
N SER A 110 -19.74 19.31 3.38
CA SER A 110 -20.13 18.75 4.67
C SER A 110 -20.55 17.29 4.49
N LEU A 111 -20.11 16.40 5.39
CA LEU A 111 -20.52 14.99 5.40
C LEU A 111 -22.06 14.82 5.41
N ILE A 112 -22.77 15.80 5.96
CA ILE A 112 -24.24 15.84 6.01
C ILE A 112 -24.84 15.99 4.60
N GLU A 113 -24.16 16.73 3.71
CA GLU A 113 -24.61 16.99 2.34
C GLU A 113 -24.16 15.87 1.39
N SER A 114 -22.97 15.30 1.61
CA SER A 114 -22.41 14.27 0.74
C SER A 114 -23.15 12.92 0.82
N VAL A 115 -23.71 12.57 1.98
CA VAL A 115 -24.36 11.27 2.19
C VAL A 115 -25.86 11.49 2.33
N PRO A 116 -26.69 10.92 1.43
CA PRO A 116 -28.14 11.05 1.54
C PRO A 116 -28.64 10.48 2.87
N ASP A 117 -29.66 11.12 3.44
CA ASP A 117 -30.34 10.73 4.68
C ASP A 117 -29.53 10.86 5.99
N MET A 118 -28.27 11.32 5.94
CA MET A 118 -27.47 11.50 7.16
C MET A 118 -28.04 12.56 8.09
N GLU A 119 -28.51 13.68 7.56
CA GLU A 119 -29.16 14.74 8.34
C GLU A 119 -30.35 14.18 9.13
N LEU A 120 -31.20 13.38 8.46
CA LEU A 120 -32.37 12.74 9.06
C LEU A 120 -31.97 11.80 10.20
N ILE A 121 -30.95 10.95 9.99
CA ILE A 121 -30.47 10.00 11.00
C ILE A 121 -29.89 10.75 12.20
N MET A 122 -29.10 11.80 11.97
CA MET A 122 -28.52 12.63 13.03
C MET A 122 -29.61 13.31 13.86
N LEU A 123 -30.59 13.95 13.24
CA LEU A 123 -31.71 14.60 13.93
C LEU A 123 -32.57 13.60 14.69
N ARG A 124 -32.82 12.42 14.11
CA ARG A 124 -33.56 11.33 14.79
C ARG A 124 -32.80 10.81 16.00
N ASN A 125 -31.47 10.70 15.92
CA ASN A 125 -30.63 10.30 17.05
C ASN A 125 -30.58 11.41 18.11
N LYS A 126 -30.43 12.68 17.71
CA LYS A 126 -30.48 13.82 18.63
C LYS A 126 -31.80 13.86 19.40
N ARG A 127 -32.92 13.63 18.73
CA ARG A 127 -34.24 13.51 19.38
C ARG A 127 -34.31 12.35 20.39
N LYS A 128 -33.71 11.19 20.05
CA LYS A 128 -33.70 10.00 20.93
C LYS A 128 -32.82 10.19 22.18
N PHE A 129 -31.72 10.91 22.03
CA PHE A 129 -30.70 11.09 23.08
C PHE A 129 -30.66 12.51 23.64
N ALA A 130 -31.75 13.29 23.48
CA ALA A 130 -31.82 14.66 23.98
C ALA A 130 -31.65 14.67 25.50
N SER A 131 -30.67 15.43 25.97
CA SER A 131 -30.38 15.63 27.38
C SER A 131 -30.55 17.09 27.75
N ASP A 132 -30.59 17.40 29.04
CA ASP A 132 -30.75 18.78 29.51
C ASP A 132 -29.59 19.70 29.06
N SER A 133 -28.41 19.13 28.75
CA SER A 133 -27.23 19.87 28.27
C SER A 133 -27.24 20.19 26.77
N ASP A 134 -27.89 19.35 25.95
CA ASP A 134 -28.09 19.60 24.51
C ASP A 134 -29.56 19.30 24.16
N PRO A 135 -30.46 20.26 24.46
CA PRO A 135 -31.87 20.08 24.24
C PRO A 135 -32.21 20.12 22.74
N PHE A 136 -33.16 19.28 22.36
CA PHE A 136 -33.68 19.27 20.99
C PHE A 136 -34.50 20.53 20.70
N THR A 137 -34.01 21.37 19.79
CA THR A 137 -34.56 22.71 19.53
C THR A 137 -35.75 22.64 18.57
N GLU A 138 -36.65 23.64 18.59
CA GLU A 138 -37.79 23.71 17.66
C GLU A 138 -37.36 23.78 16.18
N THR A 139 -36.21 24.40 15.89
CA THR A 139 -35.62 24.41 14.54
C THR A 139 -35.30 22.99 14.05
N ASP A 140 -34.77 22.15 14.94
CA ASP A 140 -34.40 20.77 14.64
C ASP A 140 -35.66 19.92 14.39
N ARG A 141 -36.77 20.21 15.07
CA ARG A 141 -38.07 19.56 14.86
C ARG A 141 -38.63 19.86 13.48
N LEU A 142 -38.72 21.16 13.13
CA LEU A 142 -39.25 21.59 11.84
C LEU A 142 -38.44 21.02 10.68
N ARG A 143 -37.11 21.01 10.82
CA ARG A 143 -36.21 20.43 9.81
C ARG A 143 -36.39 18.90 9.68
N LEU A 144 -36.54 18.19 10.80
CA LEU A 144 -36.82 16.76 10.79
C LEU A 144 -38.14 16.44 10.07
N GLU A 145 -39.20 17.22 10.33
CA GLU A 145 -40.49 17.05 9.66
C GLU A 145 -40.44 17.35 8.16
N GLU A 146 -39.64 18.32 7.74
CA GLU A 146 -39.42 18.62 6.33
C GLU A 146 -38.76 17.43 5.62
N LEU A 147 -37.70 16.87 6.22
CA LEU A 147 -36.98 15.72 5.66
C LEU A 147 -37.86 14.46 5.63
N GLU A 148 -38.70 14.23 6.63
CA GLU A 148 -39.64 13.10 6.64
C GLU A 148 -40.76 13.22 5.59
N LYS A 149 -41.09 14.44 5.12
CA LYS A 149 -42.07 14.68 4.05
C LYS A 149 -41.50 14.53 2.64
N GLN A 150 -40.19 14.67 2.47
CA GLN A 150 -39.50 14.54 1.18
C GLN A 150 -39.23 13.07 0.79
N LEU A 151 -39.45 12.15 1.74
CA LEU A 151 -39.21 10.71 1.64
C LEU A 151 -40.49 9.96 1.24
#